data_AF-Q4RCU8-F1
#
_entry.id   AF-Q4RCU8-F1
#
_cell.length_a   1.000
_cell.length_b   1.000
_cell.length_c   1.000
_cell.angle_alpha   90.00
_cell.angle_beta   90.00
_cell.angle_gamma   90.00
#
_symmetry.space_group_name_H-M   'P 1'
#
loop_
_entity.id
_entity.type
_entity.pdbx_description
1 polymer ?
#
loop_
_entity_poly.entity_id
_entity_poly.type
_entity_poly.pdbx_seq_one_letter_code
_entity_poly.pdbx_strand_id
1 'polypeptide(L)'
;DRTNVATTDLSEILPEEIEAEVKLAAEISMGTEVSEQDINNIMHLCDQVIEISDYRTQLYDYLKNRMMAIAPNLTLMVGELVGARLISHAGSLLNLAKHPASTVQILGAEKALFRALKTRKDTPKYGLIYHASLV
;
A
#
# COMPACT_ATOMS: atom_id res chain seq x y z
N ASP A 1 18.01 -11.90 19.35
CA ASP A 1 19.45 -12.20 19.14
C ASP A 1 19.58 -13.57 18.49
N ARG A 2 20.63 -13.83 17.68
CA ARG A 2 20.79 -15.09 16.91
C ARG A 2 20.87 -16.31 17.82
N THR A 3 21.45 -16.13 18.99
CA THR A 3 21.50 -17.09 20.10
C THR A 3 20.11 -17.52 20.59
N ASN A 4 19.12 -16.63 20.52
CA ASN A 4 17.75 -16.89 20.98
C ASN A 4 16.83 -17.43 19.87
N VAL A 5 17.19 -17.26 18.59
CA VAL A 5 16.34 -17.69 17.46
C VAL A 5 16.17 -19.21 17.41
N ALA A 6 17.19 -19.98 17.85
CA ALA A 6 17.11 -21.43 17.91
C ALA A 6 16.05 -21.95 18.90
N THR A 7 15.81 -21.22 19.99
CA THR A 7 14.88 -21.61 21.06
C THR A 7 13.52 -20.93 20.98
N THR A 8 13.38 -19.91 20.13
CA THR A 8 12.14 -19.14 19.98
C THR A 8 11.24 -19.76 18.90
N ASP A 9 9.94 -19.76 19.16
CA ASP A 9 8.91 -20.18 18.21
C ASP A 9 8.50 -18.97 17.34
N LEU A 10 8.51 -19.14 16.02
CA LEU A 10 8.15 -18.10 15.04
C LEU A 10 6.93 -18.48 14.19
N SER A 11 6.28 -19.61 14.51
CA SER A 11 5.19 -20.19 13.72
C SER A 11 3.94 -19.30 13.61
N GLU A 12 3.72 -18.39 14.56
CA GLU A 12 2.61 -17.42 14.50
C GLU A 12 2.78 -16.36 13.39
N ILE A 13 4.02 -16.10 12.97
CA ILE A 13 4.36 -14.99 12.07
C ILE A 13 4.84 -15.52 10.71
N LEU A 14 5.54 -16.65 10.69
CA LEU A 14 6.16 -17.21 9.50
C LEU A 14 5.63 -18.63 9.19
N PRO A 15 5.44 -18.97 7.90
CA PRO A 15 5.26 -20.35 7.47
C PRO A 15 6.45 -21.24 7.85
N GLU A 16 6.19 -22.52 8.11
CA GLU A 16 7.17 -23.50 8.60
C GLU A 16 8.43 -23.62 7.70
N GLU A 17 8.26 -23.54 6.38
CA GLU A 17 9.36 -23.57 5.41
C GLU A 17 10.32 -22.38 5.57
N ILE A 18 9.76 -21.17 5.74
CA ILE A 18 10.55 -19.93 5.90
C ILE A 18 11.18 -19.89 7.30
N GLU A 19 10.47 -20.38 8.31
CA GLU A 19 11.01 -20.45 9.67
C GLU A 19 12.27 -21.33 9.73
N ALA A 20 12.24 -22.51 9.09
CA ALA A 20 13.39 -23.40 9.02
C ALA A 20 14.59 -22.74 8.32
N GLU A 21 14.36 -22.04 7.20
CA GLU A 21 15.41 -21.28 6.51
C GLU A 21 16.01 -20.17 7.39
N VAL A 22 15.19 -19.42 8.12
CA VAL A 22 15.65 -18.35 9.02
C VAL A 22 16.48 -18.92 10.17
N LYS A 23 16.08 -20.06 10.74
CA LYS A 23 16.83 -20.74 11.82
C LYS A 23 18.20 -21.23 11.31
N LEU A 24 18.25 -21.87 10.15
CA LEU A 24 19.51 -22.28 9.51
C LEU A 24 20.42 -21.08 9.19
N ALA A 25 19.83 -20.00 8.66
CA ALA A 25 20.56 -18.78 8.36
C ALA A 25 21.12 -18.11 9.62
N ALA A 26 20.43 -18.20 10.76
CA ALA A 26 20.91 -17.68 12.04
C ALA A 26 22.15 -18.43 12.54
N GLU A 27 22.26 -19.74 12.31
CA GLU A 27 23.42 -20.55 12.69
C GLU A 27 24.66 -20.29 11.83
N ILE A 28 24.48 -20.10 10.52
CA ILE A 28 25.58 -19.96 9.53
C ILE A 28 25.91 -18.47 9.27
N SER A 29 25.23 -17.53 9.94
CA SER A 29 25.32 -16.10 9.65
C SER A 29 26.72 -15.52 9.91
N MET A 30 27.24 -14.78 8.93
CA MET A 30 28.50 -14.02 9.01
C MET A 30 28.34 -12.63 9.65
N GLY A 31 27.17 -12.27 10.18
CA GLY A 31 26.98 -10.95 10.77
C GLY A 31 27.74 -10.78 12.09
N THR A 32 27.95 -9.53 12.51
CA THR A 32 28.62 -9.24 13.80
C THR A 32 27.64 -9.32 14.97
N GLU A 33 28.17 -9.50 16.18
CA GLU A 33 27.41 -9.31 17.42
C GLU A 33 27.02 -7.83 17.57
N VAL A 34 25.88 -7.60 18.20
CA VAL A 34 25.29 -6.26 18.38
C VAL A 34 25.18 -6.01 19.88
N SER A 35 25.44 -4.77 20.32
CA SER A 35 25.37 -4.42 21.74
C SER A 35 23.93 -4.50 22.27
N GLU A 36 23.75 -4.78 23.56
CA GLU A 36 22.42 -4.82 24.18
C GLU A 36 21.68 -3.47 24.05
N GLN A 37 22.42 -2.35 24.10
CA GLN A 37 21.85 -1.01 23.91
C GLN A 37 21.29 -0.83 22.50
N ASP A 38 22.02 -1.30 21.48
CA ASP A 38 21.57 -1.23 20.10
C ASP A 38 20.40 -2.20 19.84
N ILE A 39 20.41 -3.39 20.45
CA ILE A 39 19.29 -4.33 20.39
C ILE A 39 18.01 -3.69 20.95
N ASN A 40 18.10 -3.00 22.09
CA ASN A 40 16.95 -2.29 22.67
C ASN A 40 16.39 -1.21 21.72
N ASN A 41 17.27 -0.44 21.07
CA ASN A 41 16.85 0.57 20.09
C ASN A 41 16.20 -0.07 18.85
N ILE A 42 16.74 -1.20 18.37
CA ILE A 42 16.15 -1.96 17.26
C ILE A 42 14.77 -2.48 17.64
N MET A 43 14.61 -3.05 18.83
CA MET A 43 13.31 -3.54 19.32
C MET A 43 12.28 -2.41 19.42
N HIS A 44 12.66 -1.25 19.97
CA HIS A 44 11.77 -0.08 19.98
C HIS A 44 11.35 0.38 18.59
N LEU A 45 12.26 0.35 17.61
CA LEU A 45 11.90 0.68 16.23
C LEU A 45 10.94 -0.36 15.64
N CYS A 46 11.15 -1.64 15.91
CA CYS A 46 10.22 -2.70 15.50
C CYS A 46 8.82 -2.48 16.07
N ASP A 47 8.71 -2.15 17.36
CA ASP A 47 7.42 -1.86 18.01
C ASP A 47 6.71 -0.67 17.35
N GLN A 48 7.45 0.40 17.05
CA GLN A 48 6.91 1.56 16.33
C GLN A 48 6.42 1.21 14.92
N VAL A 49 7.13 0.35 14.21
CA VAL A 49 6.72 -0.09 12.86
C VAL A 49 5.44 -0.93 12.93
N ILE A 50 5.31 -1.80 13.94
CA ILE A 50 4.09 -2.57 14.18
C ILE A 50 2.92 -1.62 14.45
N GLU A 51 3.09 -0.65 15.36
CA GLU A 51 2.06 0.34 15.68
C GLU A 51 1.62 1.14 14.44
N ILE A 52 2.56 1.59 13.60
CA ILE A 52 2.27 2.29 12.35
C ILE A 52 1.51 1.40 11.37
N SER A 53 1.85 0.11 11.29
CA SER A 53 1.17 -0.86 10.43
C SER A 53 -0.27 -1.07 10.88
N ASP A 54 -0.51 -1.21 12.18
CA ASP A 54 -1.85 -1.36 12.75
C ASP A 54 -2.68 -0.09 12.54
N TYR A 55 -2.08 1.07 12.77
CA TYR A 55 -2.73 2.36 12.52
C TYR A 55 -3.09 2.54 11.05
N ARG A 56 -2.24 2.08 10.11
CA ARG A 56 -2.55 2.07 8.68
C ARG A 56 -3.79 1.22 8.37
N THR A 57 -3.92 0.06 8.99
CA THR A 57 -5.10 -0.82 8.82
C THR A 57 -6.36 -0.14 9.34
N GLN A 58 -6.31 0.47 10.53
CA GLN A 58 -7.43 1.23 11.10
C GLN A 58 -7.84 2.41 10.21
N LEU A 59 -6.86 3.15 9.65
CA LEU A 59 -7.12 4.24 8.71
C LEU A 59 -7.76 3.74 7.41
N TYR A 60 -7.36 2.57 6.92
CA TYR A 60 -7.97 1.95 5.75
C TYR A 60 -9.44 1.62 6.00
N ASP A 61 -9.77 1.02 7.15
CA ASP A 61 -11.15 0.73 7.53
C ASP A 61 -11.98 2.01 7.72
N TYR A 62 -11.39 3.04 8.31
CA TYR A 62 -12.01 4.36 8.41
C TYR A 62 -12.33 4.93 7.02
N LEU A 63 -11.37 4.88 6.08
CA LEU A 63 -11.56 5.34 4.71
C LEU A 63 -12.67 4.56 4.01
N LYS A 64 -12.70 3.23 4.16
CA LYS A 64 -13.72 2.34 3.61
C LYS A 64 -15.13 2.76 4.05
N ASN A 65 -15.31 2.89 5.37
CA ASN A 65 -16.60 3.30 5.96
C ASN A 65 -17.01 4.70 5.51
N ARG A 66 -16.07 5.64 5.45
CA ARG A 66 -16.33 7.02 5.04
C ARG A 66 -16.67 7.12 3.55
N MET A 67 -16.02 6.33 2.70
CA MET A 67 -16.28 6.32 1.26
C MET A 67 -17.68 5.77 0.95
N MET A 68 -18.07 4.67 1.62
CA MET A 68 -19.43 4.12 1.54
C MET A 68 -20.50 5.13 1.99
N ALA A 69 -20.21 5.93 3.02
CA ALA A 69 -21.15 6.97 3.49
C ALA A 69 -21.27 8.17 2.54
N ILE A 70 -20.19 8.57 1.85
CA ILE A 70 -20.16 9.76 0.99
C ILE A 70 -20.56 9.44 -0.46
N ALA A 71 -19.97 8.40 -1.04
CA ALA A 71 -20.11 8.06 -2.45
C ALA A 71 -20.31 6.53 -2.64
N PRO A 72 -21.47 5.98 -2.22
CA PRO A 72 -21.73 4.53 -2.27
C PRO A 72 -21.72 3.99 -3.71
N ASN A 73 -22.26 4.75 -4.67
CA ASN A 73 -22.31 4.32 -6.06
C ASN A 73 -20.92 4.24 -6.69
N LEU A 74 -20.05 5.23 -6.43
CA LEU A 74 -18.67 5.21 -6.92
C LEU A 74 -17.90 4.04 -6.29
N THR A 75 -18.10 3.82 -5.00
CA THR A 75 -17.51 2.71 -4.25
C THR A 75 -17.86 1.36 -4.87
N LEU A 76 -19.14 1.14 -5.15
CA LEU A 76 -19.62 -0.10 -5.74
C LEU A 76 -19.05 -0.34 -7.14
N MET A 77 -18.82 0.72 -7.91
CA MET A 77 -18.34 0.60 -9.30
C MET A 77 -16.83 0.40 -9.42
N VAL A 78 -16.01 1.14 -8.66
CA VAL A 78 -14.53 1.14 -8.82
C VAL A 78 -13.76 0.68 -7.58
N GLY A 79 -14.44 0.46 -6.46
CA GLY A 79 -13.84 0.17 -5.15
C GLY A 79 -13.50 1.42 -4.34
N GLU A 80 -13.29 1.23 -3.05
CA GLU A 80 -13.09 2.29 -2.06
C GLU A 80 -11.79 3.06 -2.31
N LEU A 81 -10.70 2.33 -2.54
CA LEU A 81 -9.36 2.92 -2.68
C LEU A 81 -9.23 3.74 -3.97
N VAL A 82 -9.73 3.20 -5.08
CA VAL A 82 -9.70 3.89 -6.38
C VAL A 82 -10.67 5.07 -6.36
N GLY A 83 -11.87 4.91 -5.81
CA GLY A 83 -12.82 6.00 -5.61
C GLY A 83 -12.23 7.15 -4.80
N ALA A 84 -11.54 6.83 -3.69
CA ALA A 84 -10.83 7.83 -2.87
C ALA A 84 -9.78 8.59 -3.67
N ARG A 85 -8.97 7.89 -4.47
CA ARG A 85 -7.94 8.50 -5.31
C ARG A 85 -8.54 9.41 -6.39
N LEU A 86 -9.63 9.01 -7.03
CA LEU A 86 -10.32 9.85 -8.02
C LEU A 86 -10.84 11.16 -7.40
N ILE A 87 -11.49 11.08 -6.24
CA ILE A 87 -11.98 12.26 -5.53
C ILE A 87 -10.82 13.15 -5.07
N SER A 88 -9.75 12.55 -4.51
CA SER A 88 -8.56 13.28 -4.06
C SER A 88 -7.88 14.02 -5.21
N HIS A 89 -7.78 13.38 -6.39
CA HIS A 89 -7.14 13.98 -7.56
C HIS A 89 -8.00 15.09 -8.19
N ALA A 90 -9.32 14.95 -8.16
CA ALA A 90 -10.24 16.00 -8.57
C ALA A 90 -10.38 17.15 -7.54
N GLY A 91 -9.87 16.96 -6.32
CA GLY A 91 -9.93 17.90 -5.19
C GLY A 91 -11.27 17.94 -4.45
N SER A 92 -12.38 17.59 -5.10
CA SER A 92 -13.69 17.42 -4.47
C SER A 92 -14.59 16.49 -5.28
N LEU A 93 -15.61 15.93 -4.63
CA LEU A 93 -16.61 15.09 -5.31
C LEU A 93 -17.40 15.88 -6.37
N LEU A 94 -17.70 17.16 -6.10
CA LEU A 94 -18.40 18.02 -7.04
C LEU A 94 -17.57 18.31 -8.30
N ASN A 95 -16.26 18.50 -8.15
CA ASN A 95 -15.37 18.67 -9.31
C ASN A 95 -15.24 17.37 -10.11
N LEU A 96 -15.16 16.23 -9.43
CA LEU A 96 -15.14 14.92 -10.10
C LEU A 96 -16.42 14.73 -10.94
N ALA A 97 -17.58 15.10 -10.41
CA ALA A 97 -18.86 15.00 -11.12
C ALA A 97 -18.95 15.93 -12.36
N LYS A 98 -18.15 17.00 -12.42
CA LYS A 98 -18.07 17.89 -13.59
C LYS A 98 -17.15 17.37 -14.68
N HIS A 99 -16.24 16.44 -14.36
CA HIS A 99 -15.33 15.88 -15.35
C HIS A 99 -16.09 14.95 -16.32
N PRO A 100 -15.85 15.06 -17.64
CA PRO A 100 -16.42 14.12 -18.59
C PRO A 100 -15.78 12.73 -18.42
N ALA A 101 -16.48 11.69 -18.89
CA ALA A 101 -16.04 10.31 -18.77
C ALA A 101 -14.62 10.07 -19.33
N SER A 102 -14.28 10.71 -20.46
CA SER A 102 -12.94 10.61 -21.07
C SER A 102 -11.83 11.20 -20.18
N THR A 103 -12.12 12.26 -19.43
CA THR A 103 -11.18 12.81 -18.44
C THR A 103 -11.03 11.87 -17.24
N VAL A 104 -12.13 11.30 -16.75
CA VAL A 104 -12.09 10.31 -15.65
C VAL A 104 -11.29 9.07 -16.07
N GLN A 105 -11.40 8.62 -17.32
CA GLN A 105 -10.68 7.47 -17.85
C GLN A 105 -9.16 7.61 -17.78
N ILE A 106 -8.63 8.80 -18.08
CA ILE A 106 -7.20 9.09 -18.17
C ILE A 106 -6.68 9.88 -16.96
N LEU A 107 -7.49 10.03 -15.92
CA LEU A 107 -7.16 10.78 -14.70
C LEU A 107 -5.95 10.14 -14.01
N GLY A 108 -4.94 10.93 -13.65
CA GLY A 108 -3.65 10.48 -13.11
C GLY A 108 -2.61 10.08 -14.16
N ALA A 109 -2.97 9.99 -15.45
CA ALA A 109 -2.05 9.75 -16.55
C ALA A 109 -1.74 11.02 -17.36
N GLU A 110 -2.03 12.21 -16.82
CA GLU A 110 -1.98 13.49 -17.55
C GLU A 110 -0.60 13.78 -18.11
N LYS A 111 0.46 13.48 -17.35
CA LYS A 111 1.84 13.67 -17.81
C LYS A 111 2.13 12.84 -19.07
N ALA A 112 1.67 11.59 -19.11
CA ALA A 112 1.85 10.72 -20.27
C ALA A 112 0.95 11.17 -21.44
N LEU A 113 -0.29 11.56 -21.15
CA LEU A 113 -1.23 12.11 -22.12
C LEU A 113 -0.67 13.36 -22.82
N PHE A 114 -0.25 14.37 -22.05
CA PHE A 114 0.26 15.61 -22.62
C PHE A 114 1.59 15.41 -23.38
N ARG A 115 2.41 14.45 -22.96
CA ARG A 115 3.64 14.08 -23.70
C ARG A 115 3.29 13.41 -25.04
N ALA A 116 2.34 12.49 -25.05
CA ALA A 116 1.87 11.82 -26.26
C ALA A 116 1.28 12.82 -27.26
N LEU A 117 0.42 13.73 -26.78
CA LEU A 117 -0.18 14.78 -27.61
C LEU A 117 0.87 15.72 -28.24
N LYS A 118 1.88 16.15 -27.46
CA LYS A 118 2.98 16.99 -27.97
C LYS A 118 3.82 16.29 -29.03
N THR A 119 4.03 14.98 -28.89
CA THR A 119 4.88 14.18 -29.78
C THR A 119 4.11 13.45 -30.88
N ARG A 120 2.79 13.65 -30.96
CA ARG A 120 1.86 12.93 -31.85
C ARG A 120 2.02 11.40 -31.79
N LYS A 121 2.18 10.89 -30.57
CA LYS A 121 2.23 9.45 -30.25
C LYS A 121 0.91 9.00 -29.63
N ASP A 122 0.77 7.69 -29.46
CA ASP A 122 -0.41 7.09 -28.84
C ASP A 122 -0.60 7.55 -27.39
N THR A 123 -1.85 7.87 -27.07
CA THR A 123 -2.26 8.33 -25.74
C THR A 123 -2.47 7.16 -24.78
N PRO A 124 -2.27 7.37 -23.46
CA PRO A 124 -2.58 6.34 -22.48
C PRO A 124 -4.09 6.05 -22.47
N LYS A 125 -4.45 4.76 -22.43
CA LYS A 125 -5.85 4.31 -22.43
C LYS A 125 -6.51 4.35 -21.05
N TYR A 126 -5.71 4.32 -19.99
CA TYR A 126 -6.17 4.28 -18.60
C TYR A 126 -5.24 5.13 -17.71
N GLY A 127 -5.79 5.68 -16.65
CA GLY A 127 -5.06 6.28 -15.54
C GLY A 127 -5.28 5.52 -14.24
N LEU A 128 -5.77 6.22 -13.20
CA LEU A 128 -6.04 5.66 -11.88
C LEU A 128 -7.04 4.49 -11.90
N ILE A 129 -7.94 4.47 -12.88
CA ILE A 129 -8.95 3.42 -13.03
C ILE A 129 -8.38 2.05 -13.39
N TYR A 130 -7.10 1.96 -13.79
CA TYR A 130 -6.45 0.69 -14.09
C TYR A 130 -6.34 -0.23 -12.86
N HIS A 131 -6.40 0.34 -11.66
CA HIS A 131 -6.37 -0.43 -10.41
C HIS A 131 -7.76 -0.77 -9.88
N ALA A 132 -8.83 -0.50 -10.64
CA ALA A 132 -10.18 -0.90 -10.27
C ALA A 132 -10.35 -2.41 -10.50
N SER A 133 -11.16 -3.07 -9.67
CA SER A 133 -11.38 -4.53 -9.75
C SER A 133 -12.03 -5.02 -11.04
N LEU A 134 -12.69 -4.13 -11.78
CA LEU A 134 -13.47 -4.45 -12.98
C LEU A 134 -12.66 -4.41 -14.28
N VAL A 135 -11.48 -3.79 -14.25
CA VAL A 135 -10.60 -3.55 -15.42
C VAL A 135 -9.45 -4.55 -15.41
#